data_AF-X1E4N6-F1
#
_entry.id   AF-X1E4N6-F1
#
_cell.length_a   1.000
_cell.length_b   1.000
_cell.length_c   1.000
_cell.angle_alpha   90.00
_cell.angle_beta   90.00
_cell.angle_gamma   90.00
#
_symmetry.space_group_name_H-M   'P 1'
#
loop_
_entity.id
_entity.type
_entity.pdbx_description
1 polymer ?
#
loop_
_entity_poly.entity_id
_entity_poly.type
_entity_poly.pdbx_seq_one_letter_code
_entity_poly.pdbx_strand_id
1 'polypeptide(L)'
;TYLAPFIRKDKLSYREIKQAIQKFVFNVNIASRWGGQSPFVNLTFDWTVPRDLARKPIVWGGKLLEETYSEYQKEMDSINKAFMEVLIEGDMKGRPFTFLRLSFLYIPVSA
;
A
#
# COMPACT_ATOMS: atom_id res chain seq x y z
N THR A 1 5.94 -2.44 -0.33
CA THR A 1 6.83 -3.37 -1.05
C THR A 1 6.11 -4.56 -1.69
N TYR A 2 5.49 -5.47 -0.93
CA TYR A 2 4.93 -6.73 -1.47
C TYR A 2 3.84 -6.58 -2.55
N LEU A 3 3.06 -5.50 -2.52
CA LEU A 3 2.00 -5.25 -3.51
C LEU A 3 2.51 -4.69 -4.83
N ALA A 4 3.74 -4.16 -4.86
CA ALA A 4 4.28 -3.46 -6.02
C ALA A 4 4.33 -4.33 -7.30
N PRO A 5 4.68 -5.64 -7.24
CA PRO A 5 4.63 -6.50 -8.42
C PRO A 5 3.25 -6.61 -9.08
N PHE A 6 2.17 -6.61 -8.29
CA PHE A 6 0.80 -6.72 -8.80
C PHE A 6 0.45 -5.57 -9.74
N ILE A 7 0.94 -4.36 -9.46
CA ILE A 7 0.70 -3.20 -10.31
C ILE A 7 1.29 -3.41 -11.71
N ARG A 8 2.55 -3.85 -11.79
CA ARG A 8 3.23 -4.04 -13.07
C ARG A 8 2.69 -5.25 -13.83
N LYS A 9 2.46 -6.36 -13.13
CA LYS A 9 2.02 -7.62 -13.75
C LYS A 9 0.58 -7.53 -14.27
N ASP A 10 -0.30 -6.89 -13.53
CA ASP A 10 -1.69 -6.67 -13.94
C ASP A 10 -1.87 -5.41 -14.80
N LYS A 11 -0.78 -4.67 -15.06
CA LYS A 11 -0.76 -3.43 -15.87
C LYS A 11 -1.76 -2.38 -15.38
N LEU A 12 -1.87 -2.23 -14.06
CA LEU A 12 -2.85 -1.34 -13.43
C LEU A 12 -2.52 0.12 -13.73
N SER A 13 -3.52 0.87 -14.18
CA SER A 13 -3.45 2.32 -14.29
C SER A 13 -3.45 2.99 -12.92
N TYR A 14 -2.92 4.22 -12.84
CA TYR A 14 -2.95 4.99 -11.58
C TYR A 14 -4.37 5.17 -11.01
N ARG A 15 -5.36 5.31 -11.90
CA ARG A 15 -6.77 5.41 -11.50
C ARG A 15 -7.26 4.12 -10.83
N GLU A 16 -6.89 2.96 -11.35
CA GLU A 16 -7.23 1.66 -10.74
C GLU A 16 -6.52 1.45 -9.41
N ILE A 17 -5.24 1.82 -9.33
CA ILE A 17 -4.47 1.79 -8.08
C ILE A 17 -5.16 2.65 -7.01
N LYS A 18 -5.46 3.91 -7.33
CA LYS A 18 -6.14 4.83 -6.40
C LYS A 18 -7.51 4.32 -5.99
N GLN A 19 -8.30 3.79 -6.92
CA GLN A 19 -9.61 3.22 -6.62
C GLN A 19 -9.52 1.99 -5.71
N ALA A 20 -8.53 1.12 -5.91
CA ALA A 20 -8.31 -0.05 -5.08
C ALA A 20 -7.90 0.35 -3.65
N ILE A 21 -7.00 1.32 -3.53
CA ILE A 21 -6.60 1.87 -2.23
C ILE A 21 -7.77 2.56 -1.53
N GLN A 22 -8.59 3.32 -2.25
CA GLN A 22 -9.80 3.92 -1.69
C GLN A 22 -10.75 2.84 -1.15
N LYS A 23 -11.06 1.81 -1.94
CA LYS A 23 -11.90 0.69 -1.49
C LYS A 23 -11.35 0.03 -0.23
N PHE A 24 -10.03 -0.18 -0.18
CA PHE A 24 -9.36 -0.73 0.99
C PHE A 24 -9.54 0.15 2.22
N VAL A 25 -9.22 1.45 2.13
CA VAL A 25 -9.36 2.42 3.23
C VAL A 25 -10.80 2.50 3.73
N PHE A 26 -11.79 2.55 2.85
CA PHE A 26 -13.20 2.57 3.27
C PHE A 26 -13.61 1.26 3.94
N ASN A 27 -13.24 0.11 3.39
CA ASN A 27 -13.61 -1.20 3.93
C ASN A 27 -13.06 -1.42 5.35
N VAL A 28 -11.83 -0.98 5.64
CA VAL A 28 -11.25 -1.11 6.98
C VAL A 28 -11.84 -0.11 7.99
N ASN A 29 -12.49 0.96 7.51
CA ASN A 29 -13.17 1.94 8.37
C ASN A 29 -14.67 1.66 8.57
N ILE A 30 -15.25 0.69 7.87
CA ILE A 30 -16.64 0.26 8.10
C ILE A 30 -16.70 -0.67 9.33
N ALA A 31 -17.58 -0.35 10.28
CA ALA A 31 -17.85 -1.19 11.42
C ALA A 31 -18.58 -2.48 10.98
N SER A 32 -17.88 -3.61 11.00
CA SER A 32 -18.40 -4.90 10.52
C SER A 32 -18.66 -5.94 11.63
N ARG A 33 -18.38 -5.63 12.90
CA ARG A 33 -18.52 -6.58 14.03
C ARG A 33 -19.68 -6.22 14.97
N TRP A 34 -20.22 -7.24 15.63
CA TRP A 34 -21.17 -7.09 16.74
C TRP A 34 -20.48 -6.28 17.85
N GLY A 35 -20.91 -5.03 18.05
CA GLY A 35 -20.23 -4.06 18.91
C GLY A 35 -19.94 -2.71 18.23
N GLY A 36 -20.14 -2.59 16.92
CA GLY A 36 -20.18 -1.29 16.23
C GLY A 36 -18.84 -0.56 16.11
N GLN A 37 -17.72 -1.24 16.38
CA GLN A 37 -16.38 -0.68 16.21
C GLN A 37 -15.66 -1.25 14.99
N SER A 38 -14.92 -0.37 14.31
CA SER A 38 -14.02 -0.75 13.22
C SER A 38 -12.79 -1.49 13.78
N PRO A 39 -12.23 -2.46 13.04
CA PRO A 39 -11.03 -3.16 13.48
C PRO A 39 -9.84 -2.19 13.60
N PHE A 40 -8.99 -2.39 14.61
CA PHE A 40 -7.70 -1.69 14.68
C PHE A 40 -6.76 -2.25 13.61
N VAL A 41 -6.42 -1.42 12.62
CA VAL A 41 -5.53 -1.79 11.51
C VAL A 41 -4.27 -0.94 11.56
N ASN A 42 -3.12 -1.62 11.49
CA ASN A 42 -1.81 -1.01 11.40
C ASN A 42 -1.28 -1.15 9.99
N LEU A 43 -0.93 -0.04 9.38
CA LEU A 43 -0.36 -0.02 8.04
C LEU A 43 1.06 0.57 8.09
N THR A 44 2.00 -0.20 7.54
CA THR A 44 3.40 0.20 7.41
C THR A 44 3.73 0.27 5.94
N PHE A 45 4.19 1.44 5.51
CA PHE A 45 4.62 1.69 4.14
C PHE A 45 6.12 1.95 4.13
N ASP A 46 6.84 1.16 3.34
CA ASP A 46 8.25 1.43 3.07
C ASP A 46 8.35 2.58 2.07
N TRP A 47 9.17 3.58 2.38
CA TRP A 47 9.42 4.70 1.46
C TRP A 47 10.27 4.27 0.27
N THR A 48 11.26 3.42 0.52
CA THR A 48 12.16 2.82 -0.47
C THR A 48 12.13 1.31 -0.35
N VAL A 49 12.50 0.60 -1.42
CA VAL A 49 12.64 -0.87 -1.35
C VAL A 49 13.61 -1.24 -0.21
N PRO A 50 13.16 -2.00 0.81
CA PRO A 50 14.03 -2.41 1.92
C PRO A 50 15.20 -3.27 1.43
N ARG A 51 16.40 -3.08 2.01
CA ARG A 51 17.63 -3.77 1.57
C ARG A 51 17.53 -5.29 1.64
N ASP A 52 16.87 -5.81 2.66
CA ASP A 52 16.64 -7.23 2.89
C ASP A 52 15.67 -7.84 1.86
N LEU A 53 14.79 -7.02 1.27
CA LEU A 53 13.87 -7.43 0.20
C LEU A 53 14.43 -7.17 -1.19
N ALA A 54 15.30 -6.18 -1.36
CA ALA A 54 15.78 -5.71 -2.66
C ALA A 54 16.31 -6.83 -3.57
N ARG A 55 17.08 -7.78 -3.03
CA ARG A 55 17.65 -8.92 -3.77
C ARG A 55 16.75 -10.15 -3.84
N LYS A 56 15.60 -10.14 -3.16
CA LYS A 56 14.69 -11.29 -3.17
C LYS A 56 13.92 -11.33 -4.48
N PRO A 57 13.75 -12.52 -5.07
CA PRO A 57 12.88 -12.70 -6.22
C PRO A 57 11.45 -12.32 -5.84
N ILE A 58 10.73 -11.69 -6.77
CA ILE A 58 9.33 -11.38 -6.55
C ILE A 58 8.48 -12.65 -6.55
N VAL A 59 7.38 -12.63 -5.78
CA VAL A 59 6.37 -13.69 -5.80
C VAL A 59 5.19 -13.22 -6.65
N TRP A 60 4.87 -13.99 -7.69
CA TRP A 60 3.72 -13.75 -8.56
C TRP A 60 2.91 -15.03 -8.78
N GLY A 61 1.61 -15.02 -8.47
CA GLY A 61 0.75 -16.19 -8.66
C GLY A 61 1.24 -17.46 -7.95
N GLY A 62 1.90 -17.31 -6.81
CA GLY A 62 2.51 -18.41 -6.05
C GLY A 62 3.86 -18.90 -6.59
N LYS A 63 4.42 -18.26 -7.62
CA LYS A 63 5.73 -18.61 -8.21
C LYS A 63 6.75 -17.51 -7.96
N LEU A 64 8.01 -17.91 -7.78
CA LEU A 64 9.14 -16.99 -7.80
C LEU A 64 9.52 -16.67 -9.25
N LEU A 65 9.78 -15.40 -9.53
CA LEU A 65 10.30 -14.94 -10.83
C LEU A 65 11.75 -14.46 -10.69
N GLU A 66 12.45 -14.29 -11.81
CA GLU A 66 13.84 -13.81 -11.83
C GLU A 66 13.98 -12.34 -11.44
N GLU A 67 12.94 -11.53 -11.70
CA GLU A 67 12.88 -10.13 -11.29
C GLU A 67 12.92 -10.00 -9.76
N THR A 68 13.59 -8.95 -9.29
CA THR A 68 13.76 -8.70 -7.85
C THR A 68 12.96 -7.49 -7.39
N TYR A 69 12.65 -7.40 -6.09
CA TYR A 69 11.93 -6.24 -5.55
C TYR A 69 12.66 -4.90 -5.76
N SER A 70 13.99 -4.91 -5.98
CA SER A 70 14.76 -3.71 -6.29
C SER A 70 14.26 -2.94 -7.51
N GLU A 71 13.59 -3.62 -8.43
CA GLU A 71 13.11 -3.04 -9.69
C GLU A 71 11.73 -2.36 -9.56
N TYR A 72 11.10 -2.37 -8.38
CA TYR A 72 9.69 -2.03 -8.19
C TYR A 72 9.44 -0.70 -7.41
N GLN A 73 10.44 0.18 -7.33
CA GLN A 73 10.31 1.46 -6.62
C GLN A 73 9.16 2.32 -7.19
N LYS A 74 9.02 2.39 -8.52
CA LYS A 74 7.99 3.21 -9.18
C LYS A 74 6.57 2.79 -8.81
N GLU A 75 6.33 1.48 -8.70
CA GLU A 75 5.05 0.92 -8.28
C GLU A 75 4.80 1.16 -6.79
N MET A 76 5.84 1.06 -5.95
CA MET A 76 5.74 1.44 -4.54
C MET A 76 5.36 2.92 -4.37
N ASP A 77 6.01 3.81 -5.12
CA ASP A 77 5.71 5.24 -5.09
C ASP A 77 4.27 5.52 -5.52
N SER A 78 3.77 4.79 -6.51
CA SER A 78 2.38 4.89 -6.98
C SER A 78 1.37 4.49 -5.89
N ILE A 79 1.66 3.44 -5.13
CA ILE A 79 0.83 3.01 -3.98
C ILE A 79 0.89 4.07 -2.87
N ASN A 80 2.09 4.49 -2.48
CA ASN A 80 2.30 5.45 -1.40
C ASN A 80 1.58 6.77 -1.71
N LYS A 81 1.73 7.26 -2.94
CA LYS A 81 1.03 8.45 -3.42
C LYS A 81 -0.49 8.29 -3.40
N ALA A 82 -1.01 7.20 -3.97
CA ALA A 82 -2.44 6.93 -3.99
C ALA A 82 -3.04 6.86 -2.57
N PHE A 83 -2.32 6.22 -1.64
CA PHE A 83 -2.73 6.13 -0.24
C PHE A 83 -2.78 7.48 0.45
N MET A 84 -1.73 8.30 0.29
CA MET A 84 -1.70 9.66 0.83
C MET A 84 -2.82 10.54 0.26
N GLU A 85 -3.06 10.48 -1.06
CA GLU A 85 -4.16 11.23 -1.69
C GLU A 85 -5.52 10.83 -1.11
N VAL A 86 -5.80 9.53 -0.96
CA VAL A 86 -7.06 9.05 -0.37
C VAL A 86 -7.24 9.52 1.08
N LEU A 87 -6.17 9.52 1.87
CA LEU A 87 -6.24 10.02 3.26
C LEU A 87 -6.46 11.54 3.34
N ILE A 88 -5.85 12.31 2.42
CA ILE A 88 -6.03 13.76 2.33
C ILE A 88 -7.44 14.12 1.86
N GLU A 89 -7.97 13.40 0.87
CA GLU A 89 -9.33 13.59 0.36
C GLU A 89 -10.39 13.30 1.43
N GLY A 90 -10.13 12.32 2.30
CA GLY A 90 -11.03 11.94 3.38
C GLY A 90 -12.28 11.20 2.89
N ASP A 91 -13.29 11.14 3.76
CA ASP A 91 -14.58 10.53 3.43
C ASP A 91 -15.43 11.41 2.50
N MET A 92 -16.67 11.01 2.21
CA MET A 92 -17.59 11.78 1.36
C MET A 92 -17.82 13.24 1.84
N LYS A 93 -17.56 13.54 3.11
CA LYS A 93 -17.66 14.89 3.71
C LYS A 93 -16.29 15.54 3.93
N GLY A 94 -15.21 14.97 3.39
CA GLY A 94 -13.84 15.42 3.59
C GLY A 94 -13.31 15.17 5.01
N ARG A 95 -13.93 14.27 5.78
CA ARG A 95 -13.49 13.98 7.15
C ARG A 95 -12.32 12.99 7.13
N PRO A 96 -11.33 13.17 8.03
CA PRO A 96 -10.21 12.24 8.11
C PRO A 96 -10.64 10.86 8.63
N PHE A 97 -9.95 9.82 8.20
CA PHE A 97 -10.13 8.45 8.70
C PHE A 97 -9.40 8.28 10.05
N THR A 98 -10.11 7.81 11.08
CA THR A 98 -9.62 7.83 12.47
C THR A 98 -9.07 6.50 12.99
N PHE A 99 -9.44 5.36 12.41
CA PHE A 99 -9.13 4.04 12.96
C PHE A 99 -7.84 3.41 12.41
N LEU A 100 -7.17 4.08 11.47
CA LEU A 100 -5.94 3.61 10.84
C LEU A 100 -4.73 4.19 11.54
N ARG A 101 -3.87 3.32 12.10
CA ARG A 101 -2.54 3.75 12.54
C ARG A 101 -1.56 3.62 11.38
N LEU A 102 -1.05 4.77 10.93
CA LEU A 102 -0.11 4.87 9.82
C LEU A 102 1.33 4.99 10.33
N SER A 103 2.22 4.22 9.72
CA SER A 103 3.67 4.33 9.91
C SER A 103 4.37 4.31 8.56
N PHE A 104 5.30 5.24 8.34
CA PHE A 104 6.23 5.19 7.23
C PHE A 104 7.59 4.76 7.73
N LEU A 105 8.14 3.72 7.11
CA LEU A 105 9.48 3.27 7.38
C LEU A 105 10.42 3.92 6.36
N TYR A 106 11.24 4.83 6.85
CA TYR A 106 12.34 5.42 6.10
C TYR A 106 13.65 4.92 6.69
N ILE A 107 14.29 3.98 5.99
CA ILE A 107 15.65 3.55 6.31
C ILE A 107 16.55 4.18 5.25
N PRO A 108 17.36 5.20 5.59
CA PRO A 108 18.26 5.81 4.63
C PRO A 108 19.21 4.75 4.09
N VAL A 109 19.29 4.69 2.76
CA VAL A 109 20.26 3.84 2.07
C VAL A 109 21.59 4.59 2.14
N SER A 110 22.34 4.45 3.23
CA SER A 110 23.73 4.93 3.30
C SER A 110 24.57 4.26 2.22
N ALA A 111 25.20 5.08 1.37
CA ALA A 111 25.98 4.72 0.19
C ALA A 111 26.99 3.59 0.43
#